data_AF-A0A3B8X3S8-F1
#
_entry.id   AF-A0A3B8X3S8-F1
#
_cell.length_a   1.000
_cell.length_b   1.000
_cell.length_c   1.000
_cell.angle_alpha   90.00
_cell.angle_beta   90.00
_cell.angle_gamma   90.00
#
_symmetry.space_group_name_H-M   'P 1'
#
loop_
_entity.id
_entity.type
_entity.pdbx_description
1 polymer ?
#
loop_
_entity_poly.entity_id
_entity_poly.type
_entity_poly.pdbx_seq_one_letter_code
_entity_poly.pdbx_strand_id
1 'polypeptide(L)'
;MVGLFMLLPVLSLHLDGFAGSPALIGLAIGIYGFSQALLQIPFGLLSDRIGRKPVILFGLLLFACGSVVAATADSTMEIIVGRALQGSGAIASSIMALLADLTREEERTKAMAVIGMTIGASYMASLVVGPVLAGVVGVSGLFWLT
;
A
#
# COMPACT_ATOMS: atom_id res chain seq x y z
N MET A 1 4.19 1.51 3.83
CA MET A 1 4.20 0.04 4.02
C MET A 1 3.32 -0.39 5.17
N VAL A 2 3.42 0.25 6.35
CA VAL A 2 2.57 -0.04 7.53
C VAL A 2 1.07 -0.07 7.21
N GLY A 3 0.58 0.89 6.42
CA GLY A 3 -0.84 0.97 6.09
C GLY A 3 -1.41 -0.17 5.27
N LEU A 4 -0.64 -0.67 4.29
CA LEU A 4 -1.03 -1.86 3.53
C LEU A 4 -1.25 -3.07 4.45
N PHE A 5 -0.35 -3.29 5.40
CA PHE A 5 -0.33 -4.49 6.21
C PHE A 5 -1.34 -4.46 7.37
N MET A 6 -1.69 -3.28 7.87
CA MET A 6 -2.71 -3.14 8.92
C MET A 6 -4.11 -3.51 8.42
N LEU A 7 -4.37 -3.27 7.13
CA LEU A 7 -5.69 -3.43 6.52
C LEU A 7 -6.03 -4.88 6.17
N LEU A 8 -5.05 -5.75 5.93
CA LEU A 8 -5.30 -7.15 5.54
C LEU A 8 -6.14 -7.96 6.55
N PRO A 9 -5.78 -8.02 7.85
CA PRO A 9 -6.58 -8.79 8.80
C PRO A 9 -7.91 -8.11 9.14
N VAL A 10 -8.00 -6.79 8.99
CA VAL A 10 -9.15 -5.98 9.41
C VAL A 10 -10.23 -5.92 8.33
N LEU A 11 -9.84 -5.87 7.05
CA LEU A 11 -10.78 -5.79 5.92
C LEU A 11 -11.70 -7.00 5.84
N SER A 12 -11.17 -8.21 6.07
CA SER A 12 -11.99 -9.43 6.06
C SER A 12 -13.13 -9.37 7.09
N LEU A 13 -12.84 -8.85 8.29
CA LEU A 13 -13.84 -8.73 9.36
C LEU A 13 -14.86 -7.61 9.10
N HIS A 14 -14.43 -6.54 8.43
CA HIS A 14 -15.28 -5.37 8.20
C HIS A 14 -16.23 -5.55 7.01
N LEU A 15 -15.77 -6.19 5.93
CA LEU A 15 -16.58 -6.39 4.73
C LEU A 15 -17.68 -7.45 4.91
N ASP A 16 -17.51 -8.37 5.87
CA ASP A 16 -18.59 -9.26 6.32
C ASP A 16 -19.80 -8.45 6.86
N GLY A 17 -19.55 -7.30 7.49
CA GLY A 17 -20.58 -6.38 7.99
C GLY A 17 -21.39 -5.67 6.89
N PHE A 18 -20.82 -5.52 5.69
CA PHE A 18 -21.50 -4.96 4.51
C PHE A 18 -22.28 -6.00 3.70
N ALA A 19 -22.44 -7.24 4.22
CA ALA A 19 -22.99 -8.38 3.48
C ALA A 19 -22.27 -8.62 2.14
N GLY A 20 -20.96 -8.35 2.10
CA GLY A 20 -20.15 -8.58 0.91
C GLY A 20 -20.05 -10.07 0.59
N SER A 21 -20.17 -10.45 -0.69
CA SER A 21 -19.89 -11.83 -1.08
C SER A 21 -18.41 -12.15 -0.80
N PRO A 22 -18.05 -13.39 -0.44
CA PRO A 22 -16.65 -13.78 -0.24
C PRO A 22 -15.74 -13.43 -1.43
N ALA A 23 -16.30 -13.45 -2.64
CA ALA A 23 -15.60 -13.03 -3.85
C ALA A 23 -15.24 -11.53 -3.84
N LEU A 24 -16.14 -10.67 -3.36
CA LEU A 24 -15.88 -9.22 -3.25
C LEU A 24 -14.86 -8.90 -2.16
N ILE A 25 -14.87 -9.63 -1.06
CA ILE A 25 -13.86 -9.50 0.01
C ILE A 25 -12.48 -9.87 -0.53
N GLY A 26 -12.39 -11.02 -1.21
CA GLY A 26 -11.16 -11.44 -1.89
C GLY A 26 -10.68 -10.43 -2.92
N LEU A 27 -11.61 -9.85 -3.70
CA LEU A 27 -11.30 -8.80 -4.67
C LEU A 27 -10.77 -7.53 -3.99
N ALA A 28 -11.39 -7.05 -2.91
CA ALA A 28 -10.93 -5.85 -2.18
C ALA A 28 -9.52 -6.01 -1.60
N ILE A 29 -9.18 -7.21 -1.16
CA ILE A 29 -7.83 -7.54 -0.68
C ILE A 29 -6.85 -7.61 -1.85
N GLY A 30 -7.21 -8.35 -2.91
CA GLY A 30 -6.33 -8.66 -4.04
C GLY A 30 -6.12 -7.52 -5.04
N ILE A 31 -7.11 -6.65 -5.24
CA ILE A 31 -7.07 -5.59 -6.27
C ILE A 31 -5.92 -4.60 -6.04
N TYR A 32 -5.58 -4.36 -4.78
CA TYR A 32 -4.41 -3.57 -4.40
C TYR A 32 -3.13 -4.21 -4.94
N GLY A 33 -2.93 -5.51 -4.69
CA GLY A 33 -1.73 -6.22 -5.15
C GLY A 33 -1.68 -6.32 -6.68
N PHE A 34 -2.84 -6.51 -7.31
CA PHE A 34 -2.97 -6.57 -8.76
C PHE A 34 -2.61 -5.24 -9.43
N SER A 35 -3.21 -4.13 -8.99
CA SER A 35 -2.92 -2.79 -9.51
C SER A 35 -1.46 -2.39 -9.26
N GLN A 36 -0.91 -2.73 -8.09
CA GLN A 36 0.49 -2.50 -7.78
C GLN A 36 1.41 -3.27 -8.73
N ALA A 37 1.19 -4.57 -8.92
CA ALA A 37 1.98 -5.39 -9.83
C ALA A 37 1.92 -4.90 -11.28
N LEU A 38 0.72 -4.52 -11.75
CA LEU A 38 0.50 -4.04 -13.11
C LEU A 38 1.25 -2.73 -13.39
N LEU A 39 1.26 -1.81 -12.42
CA LEU A 39 1.84 -0.47 -12.58
C LEU A 39 3.30 -0.37 -12.12
N GLN A 40 3.82 -1.38 -11.41
CA GLN A 40 5.19 -1.38 -10.91
C GLN A 40 6.24 -1.25 -12.03
N ILE A 41 6.03 -1.94 -13.15
CA ILE A 41 6.94 -1.92 -14.31
C ILE A 41 6.83 -0.57 -15.05
N PRO A 42 5.63 -0.10 -15.46
CA PRO A 42 5.47 1.22 -16.07
C PRO A 42 6.07 2.37 -15.24
N PHE A 43 5.83 2.38 -13.92
CA PHE A 43 6.37 3.44 -13.05
C PHE A 43 7.89 3.33 -12.88
N GLY A 44 8.43 2.11 -12.88
CA GLY A 44 9.88 1.89 -12.93
C GLY A 44 10.48 2.58 -14.17
N LEU A 45 9.97 2.23 -15.36
CA LEU A 45 10.44 2.80 -16.63
C LEU A 45 10.23 4.31 -16.73
N LEU A 46 9.10 4.80 -16.23
CA LEU A 46 8.81 6.24 -16.18
C LEU A 46 9.81 6.96 -15.25
N SER A 47 10.14 6.35 -14.11
CA SER A 47 11.08 6.94 -13.14
C SER A 47 12.50 7.06 -13.67
N ASP A 48 12.90 6.20 -14.60
CA ASP A 48 14.18 6.31 -15.29
C ASP A 48 14.18 7.45 -16.33
N ARG A 49 13.01 7.81 -16.89
CA ARG A 49 12.88 8.85 -17.93
C ARG A 49 12.71 10.28 -17.39
N ILE A 50 11.81 10.48 -16.44
CA ILE A 50 11.48 11.81 -15.90
C ILE A 50 12.12 12.07 -14.52
N GLY A 51 12.93 11.13 -14.05
CA GLY A 51 13.56 11.16 -12.74
C GLY A 51 12.74 10.45 -11.66
N ARG A 52 13.45 9.95 -10.65
CA ARG A 52 12.87 9.06 -9.64
C ARG A 52 11.96 9.78 -8.64
N LYS A 53 12.37 10.96 -8.18
CA LYS A 53 11.61 11.73 -7.17
C LYS A 53 10.20 12.13 -7.63
N PRO A 54 9.99 12.68 -8.85
CA PRO A 54 8.65 13.01 -9.33
C PRO A 54 7.69 11.81 -9.36
N VAL A 55 8.17 10.64 -9.80
CA VAL A 55 7.34 9.42 -9.85
C VAL A 55 7.00 8.91 -8.46
N ILE A 56 7.94 8.96 -7.51
CA ILE A 56 7.67 8.61 -6.11
C ILE A 56 6.61 9.54 -5.51
N LEU A 57 6.72 10.86 -5.71
CA LEU A 57 5.74 11.82 -5.21
C LEU A 57 4.36 11.61 -5.83
N PHE A 58 4.29 11.37 -7.14
CA PHE A 58 3.04 11.08 -7.82
C PHE A 58 2.39 9.79 -7.31
N GLY A 59 3.16 8.73 -7.11
CA GLY A 59 2.65 7.48 -6.56
C GLY A 59 2.18 7.62 -5.10
N LEU A 60 2.85 8.43 -4.28
CA LEU A 60 2.39 8.76 -2.92
C LEU A 60 1.08 9.56 -2.92
N LEU A 61 0.89 10.47 -3.89
CA LEU A 61 -0.37 11.19 -4.05
C LEU A 61 -1.51 10.25 -4.46
N LEU A 62 -1.27 9.34 -5.41
CA LEU A 62 -2.25 8.31 -5.78
C LEU A 62 -2.62 7.45 -4.58
N PHE A 63 -1.63 7.06 -3.78
CA PHE A 63 -1.85 6.32 -2.55
C PHE A 63 -2.75 7.09 -1.58
N ALA A 64 -2.40 8.34 -1.27
CA ALA A 64 -3.18 9.18 -0.36
C ALA A 64 -4.62 9.42 -0.86
N CYS A 65 -4.80 9.69 -2.15
CA CYS A 65 -6.14 9.82 -2.75
C CYS A 65 -6.96 8.53 -2.59
N GLY A 66 -6.36 7.37 -2.84
CA GLY A 66 -7.03 6.08 -2.65
C GLY A 66 -7.34 5.78 -1.19
N SER A 67 -6.51 6.22 -0.26
CA SER A 67 -6.78 6.14 1.19
C SER A 67 -8.00 6.98 1.55
N VAL A 68 -8.10 8.23 1.08
CA VAL A 68 -9.26 9.09 1.32
C VAL A 68 -10.54 8.47 0.78
N VAL A 69 -10.52 7.97 -0.47
CA VAL A 69 -11.68 7.30 -1.08
C VAL A 69 -12.14 6.10 -0.25
N ALA A 70 -11.20 5.28 0.23
CA ALA A 70 -11.54 4.13 1.07
C ALA A 70 -11.98 4.53 2.49
N ALA A 71 -11.48 5.64 3.02
CA ALA A 71 -11.85 6.14 4.35
C ALA A 71 -13.27 6.69 4.40
N THR A 72 -13.76 7.27 3.29
CA THR A 72 -15.12 7.81 3.15
C THR A 72 -16.08 6.84 2.46
N ALA A 73 -15.70 5.57 2.32
CA ALA A 73 -16.50 4.60 1.58
C ALA A 73 -17.70 4.11 2.40
N ASP A 74 -18.89 4.16 1.79
CA ASP A 74 -20.14 3.64 2.33
C ASP A 74 -20.51 2.27 1.74
N SER A 75 -19.73 1.78 0.77
CA SER A 75 -19.95 0.50 0.10
C SER A 75 -18.67 -0.28 -0.16
N THR A 76 -18.80 -1.61 -0.28
CA THR A 76 -17.69 -2.51 -0.65
C THR A 76 -17.04 -2.13 -1.98
N MET A 77 -17.82 -1.60 -2.94
CA MET A 77 -17.30 -1.18 -4.24
C MET A 77 -16.42 0.06 -4.15
N GLU A 78 -16.79 1.03 -3.32
CA GLU A 78 -15.96 2.22 -3.07
C GLU A 78 -14.64 1.85 -2.40
N ILE A 79 -14.66 0.89 -1.47
CA ILE A 79 -13.44 0.32 -0.87
C ILE A 79 -12.56 -0.33 -1.93
N ILE A 80 -13.14 -1.13 -2.85
CA ILE A 80 -12.41 -1.77 -3.95
C ILE A 80 -11.74 -0.71 -4.84
N VAL A 81 -12.47 0.35 -5.20
CA VAL A 81 -11.94 1.46 -6.01
C VAL A 81 -10.81 2.18 -5.28
N GLY A 82 -11.01 2.52 -3.99
CA GLY A 82 -9.97 3.15 -3.17
C GLY A 82 -8.72 2.28 -3.04
N ARG A 83 -8.88 0.96 -2.90
CA ARG A 83 -7.78 -0.02 -2.85
C ARG A 83 -7.04 -0.16 -4.18
N ALA A 84 -7.76 -0.15 -5.29
CA ALA A 84 -7.16 -0.14 -6.63
C ALA A 84 -6.35 1.14 -6.85
N LEU A 85 -6.86 2.28 -6.40
CA LEU A 85 -6.17 3.56 -6.49
C LEU A 85 -4.94 3.60 -5.57
N GLN A 86 -5.03 3.05 -4.36
CA GLN A 86 -3.88 2.91 -3.46
C GLN A 86 -2.77 2.05 -4.08
N GLY A 87 -3.14 0.87 -4.62
CA GLY A 87 -2.19 -0.03 -5.25
C GLY A 87 -1.56 0.57 -6.52
N SER A 88 -2.29 1.46 -7.22
CA SER A 88 -1.75 2.17 -8.38
C SER A 88 -0.55 3.08 -8.07
N GLY A 89 -0.38 3.50 -6.80
CA GLY A 89 0.80 4.20 -6.29
C GLY A 89 2.07 3.35 -6.18
N ALA A 90 2.39 2.60 -7.24
CA ALA A 90 3.42 1.56 -7.26
C ALA A 90 4.86 2.10 -7.26
N ILE A 91 5.33 2.62 -6.12
CA ILE A 91 6.62 3.33 -5.99
C ILE A 91 7.82 2.43 -5.66
N ALA A 92 7.62 1.13 -5.40
CA ALA A 92 8.67 0.27 -4.85
C ALA A 92 9.90 0.16 -5.77
N SER A 93 9.72 -0.03 -7.08
CA SER A 93 10.81 -0.08 -8.06
C SER A 93 11.59 1.23 -8.12
N SER A 94 10.89 2.37 -8.13
CA SER A 94 11.52 3.70 -8.14
C SER A 94 12.31 3.99 -6.85
N ILE A 95 11.82 3.54 -5.69
CA ILE A 95 12.54 3.66 -4.40
C ILE A 95 13.79 2.79 -4.38
N MET A 96 13.68 1.53 -4.80
CA MET A 96 14.83 0.61 -4.84
C MET A 96 15.91 1.13 -5.78
N ALA A 97 15.50 1.64 -6.94
CA ALA A 97 16.43 2.19 -7.91
C ALA A 97 17.03 3.53 -7.45
N LEU A 98 16.27 4.38 -6.74
CA LEU A 98 16.80 5.59 -6.12
C LEU A 98 17.81 5.28 -5.02
N LEU A 99 17.53 4.28 -4.19
CA LEU A 99 18.48 3.82 -3.18
C LEU A 99 19.76 3.36 -3.86
N ALA A 100 19.65 2.53 -4.90
CA ALA A 100 20.80 2.01 -5.63
C ALA A 100 21.67 3.11 -6.25
N ASP A 101 21.07 4.20 -6.74
CA ASP A 101 21.80 5.36 -7.29
C ASP A 101 22.51 6.19 -6.22
N LEU A 102 21.95 6.25 -5.00
CA LEU A 102 22.49 7.05 -3.89
C LEU A 102 23.47 6.28 -3.01
N THR A 103 23.51 4.95 -3.14
CA THR A 103 24.42 4.08 -2.37
C THR A 103 25.61 3.67 -3.20
N ARG A 104 26.79 3.68 -2.59
CA ARG A 104 27.99 3.06 -3.17
C ARG A 104 27.76 1.57 -3.35
N GLU A 105 28.38 0.99 -4.38
CA GLU A 105 28.18 -0.42 -4.76
C GLU A 105 28.49 -1.40 -3.60
N GLU A 106 29.56 -1.13 -2.85
CA GLU A 106 29.99 -1.90 -1.66
C GLU A 106 28.93 -1.92 -0.55
N GLU A 107 28.18 -0.83 -0.39
CA GLU A 107 27.16 -0.68 0.66
C GLU A 107 25.75 -1.03 0.18
N ARG A 108 25.55 -1.28 -1.12
CA ARG A 108 24.23 -1.46 -1.73
C ARG A 108 23.49 -2.65 -1.12
N THR A 109 24.19 -3.77 -0.90
CA THR A 109 23.60 -4.96 -0.25
C THR A 109 23.10 -4.64 1.15
N LYS A 110 23.88 -3.89 1.94
CA LYS A 110 23.50 -3.47 3.29
C LYS A 110 22.30 -2.53 3.27
N ALA A 111 22.28 -1.58 2.35
CA ALA A 111 21.16 -0.66 2.18
C ALA A 111 19.87 -1.39 1.79
N MET A 112 19.95 -2.36 0.87
CA MET A 112 18.80 -3.21 0.49
C MET A 112 18.34 -4.08 1.66
N ALA A 113 19.26 -4.60 2.46
CA ALA A 113 18.93 -5.36 3.67
C ALA A 113 18.15 -4.50 4.68
N VAL A 114 18.51 -3.23 4.85
CA VAL A 114 17.77 -2.29 5.72
C VAL A 114 16.33 -2.08 5.22
N ILE A 115 16.11 -1.97 3.91
CA ILE A 115 14.74 -1.92 3.38
C ILE A 115 13.98 -3.20 3.73
N GLY A 116 14.58 -4.37 3.49
CA GLY A 116 13.96 -5.66 3.81
C GLY A 116 13.59 -5.79 5.29
N MET A 117 14.51 -5.42 6.20
CA MET A 117 14.26 -5.37 7.64
C MET A 117 13.11 -4.44 8.00
N THR A 118 13.06 -3.25 7.38
CA THR A 118 12.01 -2.27 7.64
C THR A 118 10.64 -2.75 7.16
N ILE A 119 10.57 -3.43 6.01
CA ILE A 119 9.34 -4.04 5.49
C ILE A 119 8.86 -5.15 6.45
N GLY A 120 9.76 -6.05 6.85
CA GLY A 120 9.43 -7.13 7.78
C GLY A 120 8.98 -6.62 9.15
N ALA A 121 9.70 -5.66 9.73
CA ALA A 121 9.32 -5.02 10.98
C ALA A 121 7.97 -4.30 10.88
N SER A 122 7.72 -3.58 9.78
CA SER A 122 6.44 -2.95 9.52
C SER A 122 5.31 -3.97 9.43
N TYR A 123 5.53 -5.09 8.74
CA TYR A 123 4.54 -6.16 8.61
C TYR A 123 4.17 -6.76 9.97
N MET A 124 5.17 -7.12 10.78
CA MET A 124 4.96 -7.66 12.12
C MET A 124 4.22 -6.66 13.02
N ALA A 125 4.65 -5.40 13.04
CA ALA A 125 4.01 -4.35 13.82
C ALA A 125 2.55 -4.15 13.37
N SER A 126 2.29 -4.12 12.06
CA SER A 126 0.95 -3.96 11.51
C SER A 126 -0.02 -5.09 11.87
N LEU A 127 0.44 -6.34 11.95
CA LEU A 127 -0.42 -7.46 12.36
C LEU A 127 -0.87 -7.38 13.81
N VAL A 128 -0.02 -6.83 14.68
CA VAL A 128 -0.36 -6.66 16.11
C VAL A 128 -1.16 -5.39 16.34
N VAL A 129 -0.71 -4.27 15.77
CA VAL A 129 -1.27 -2.94 16.02
C VAL A 129 -2.54 -2.70 15.20
N GLY A 130 -2.65 -3.28 14.00
CA GLY A 130 -3.78 -3.09 13.09
C GLY A 130 -5.14 -3.43 13.71
N PRO A 131 -5.37 -4.65 14.22
CA PRO A 131 -6.63 -5.02 14.88
C PRO A 131 -6.93 -4.19 16.12
N VAL A 132 -5.91 -3.86 16.93
CA VAL A 132 -6.08 -3.04 18.14
C VAL A 132 -6.53 -1.63 17.77
N LEU A 133 -5.88 -0.98 16.80
CA LEU A 133 -6.28 0.33 16.31
C LEU A 133 -7.67 0.29 15.65
N ALA A 134 -7.96 -0.75 14.86
CA ALA A 134 -9.29 -0.94 14.26
C ALA A 134 -10.40 -0.96 15.31
N GLY A 135 -10.15 -1.59 16.46
CA GLY A 135 -11.11 -1.63 17.58
C GLY A 135 -11.38 -0.26 18.23
N VAL A 136 -10.45 0.70 18.10
CA VAL A 136 -10.56 2.05 18.70
C VAL A 136 -11.07 3.08 17.69
N VAL A 137 -10.47 3.13 16.50
CA VAL A 137 -10.76 4.18 15.48
C VAL A 137 -11.63 3.67 14.31
N GLY A 138 -11.98 2.39 14.29
CA GLY A 138 -12.69 1.77 13.18
C GLY A 138 -11.82 1.61 11.93
N VAL A 139 -12.38 0.96 10.91
CA VAL A 139 -11.67 0.69 9.65
C VAL A 139 -11.49 1.95 8.82
N SER A 140 -12.50 2.84 8.79
CA SER A 140 -12.39 4.16 8.19
C SER A 140 -11.26 4.98 8.83
N GLY A 141 -11.11 4.92 10.16
CA GLY A 141 -10.02 5.57 10.89
C GLY A 141 -8.64 5.00 10.53
N LEU A 142 -8.54 3.70 10.25
CA LEU A 142 -7.30 3.13 9.72
C LEU A 142 -6.95 3.71 8.35
N PHE A 143 -7.91 3.82 7.42
CA PHE A 143 -7.65 4.43 6.12
C PHE A 143 -7.20 5.90 6.21
N TRP A 144 -7.67 6.65 7.21
CA TRP A 144 -7.17 8.00 7.49
C TRP A 144 -5.72 8.05 8.02
N LEU A 145 -5.27 6.99 8.69
CA LEU A 145 -3.92 6.91 9.27
C LEU A 145 -2.86 6.42 8.27
N THR A 146 -3.28 5.96 7.08
CA THR A 146 -2.42 5.31 6.10
C THR A 146 -2.19 6.15 4.87
#